data_AF-A0A2E1TIU8-F1
#
_entry.id   AF-A0A2E1TIU8-F1
#
_cell.length_a   1.000
_cell.length_b   1.000
_cell.length_c   1.000
_cell.angle_alpha   90.00
_cell.angle_beta   90.00
_cell.angle_gamma   90.00
#
_symmetry.space_group_name_H-M   'P 1'
#
loop_
_entity.id
_entity.type
_entity.pdbx_description
1 polymer ?
#
loop_
_entity_poly.entity_id
_entity_poly.type
_entity_poly.pdbx_seq_one_letter_code
_entity_poly.pdbx_strand_id
1 'polypeptide(L)'
;MGVLAFHENFFPMALVLFSISTSLIPFFCFNFSPARIFMGDCGAISLGFISASIGCYGWLEGVWSLFFPIILFFPFIADASLTLLKRLFARENIFKPHKQHYYQRLVGLGVSIKGVWSCYTLIMLLCAILALSTHDMSLVFQGFVTFLLFVIFFVAAISAKFTLRQ
;
A
#
# COMPACT_ATOMS: atom_id res chain seq x y z
N MET A 1 0.99 1.05 -12.00
CA MET A 1 -0.26 1.32 -12.76
C MET A 1 0.01 2.24 -13.95
N GLY A 2 0.41 3.50 -13.80
CA GLY A 2 0.54 4.43 -14.95
C GLY A 2 1.55 3.96 -16.02
N VAL A 3 2.73 3.52 -15.58
CA VAL A 3 3.76 2.93 -16.47
C VAL A 3 3.23 1.71 -17.23
N LEU A 4 2.49 0.83 -16.53
CA LEU A 4 1.95 -0.37 -17.14
C LEU A 4 0.83 -0.05 -18.14
N ALA A 5 -0.10 0.84 -17.78
CA ALA A 5 -1.14 1.32 -18.69
C ALA A 5 -0.53 1.95 -19.96
N PHE A 6 0.59 2.66 -19.84
CA PHE A 6 1.31 3.20 -20.99
C PHE A 6 1.92 2.09 -21.86
N HIS A 7 2.53 1.08 -21.23
CA HIS A 7 3.09 -0.09 -21.92
C HIS A 7 2.03 -0.88 -22.69
N GLU A 8 0.85 -1.06 -22.11
CA GLU A 8 -0.31 -1.72 -22.73
C GLU A 8 -1.05 -0.83 -23.76
N ASN A 9 -0.49 0.32 -24.15
CA ASN A 9 -1.08 1.29 -25.07
C ASN A 9 -2.44 1.86 -24.62
N PHE A 10 -2.77 1.75 -23.33
CA PHE A 10 -4.00 2.29 -22.74
C PHE A 10 -3.80 3.76 -22.31
N PHE A 11 -3.51 4.62 -23.28
CA PHE A 11 -3.06 6.00 -23.08
C PHE A 11 -3.99 6.88 -22.22
N PRO A 12 -5.34 6.83 -22.35
CA PRO A 12 -6.21 7.68 -21.52
C PRO A 12 -6.04 7.41 -20.03
N MET A 13 -5.92 6.14 -19.63
CA MET A 13 -5.71 5.77 -18.23
C MET A 13 -4.30 6.15 -17.76
N ALA A 14 -3.29 5.95 -18.60
CA ALA A 14 -1.92 6.34 -18.30
C ALA A 14 -1.82 7.84 -18.02
N LEU A 15 -2.47 8.68 -18.85
CA LEU A 15 -2.54 10.13 -18.66
C LEU A 15 -3.17 10.49 -17.32
N VAL A 16 -4.33 9.93 -16.99
CA VAL A 16 -5.00 10.19 -15.70
C VAL A 16 -4.09 9.82 -14.52
N LEU A 17 -3.44 8.66 -14.56
CA LEU A 17 -2.55 8.19 -13.50
C LEU A 17 -1.30 9.08 -13.35
N PHE A 18 -0.72 9.55 -14.45
CA PHE A 18 0.41 10.47 -14.43
C PHE A 18 0.00 11.88 -13.99
N SER A 19 -1.18 12.36 -14.37
CA SER A 19 -1.73 13.65 -13.88
C SER A 19 -1.97 13.61 -12.37
N ILE A 20 -2.57 12.54 -11.85
CA ILE A 20 -2.74 12.37 -10.39
C ILE A 20 -1.36 12.37 -9.72
N SER A 21 -0.42 11.57 -10.23
CA SER A 21 0.93 11.45 -9.65
C SER A 21 1.68 12.79 -9.63
N THR A 22 1.61 13.56 -10.72
CA THR A 22 2.28 14.87 -10.81
C THR A 22 1.61 15.92 -9.94
N SER A 23 0.28 15.89 -9.79
CA SER A 23 -0.45 16.77 -8.85
C SER A 23 -0.07 16.56 -7.38
N LEU A 24 0.44 15.37 -7.03
CA LEU A 24 0.89 15.06 -5.68
C LEU A 24 2.32 15.53 -5.39
N ILE A 25 3.11 15.91 -6.41
CA ILE A 25 4.49 16.38 -6.22
C ILE A 25 4.53 17.64 -5.35
N PRO A 26 3.75 18.71 -5.64
CA PRO A 26 3.71 19.89 -4.76
C PRO A 26 3.26 19.53 -3.34
N PHE A 27 2.21 18.71 -3.20
CA PHE A 27 1.75 18.25 -1.89
C PHE A 27 2.87 17.56 -1.11
N PHE A 28 3.59 16.64 -1.76
CA PHE A 28 4.71 15.92 -1.15
C PHE A 28 5.82 16.87 -0.68
N CYS A 29 6.20 17.88 -1.48
CA CYS A 29 7.18 18.88 -1.09
C CYS A 29 6.79 19.66 0.17
N PHE A 30 5.50 19.97 0.35
CA PHE A 30 4.99 20.66 1.55
C PHE A 30 4.67 19.72 2.71
N ASN A 31 4.47 18.44 2.45
CA ASN A 31 4.22 17.41 3.46
C ASN A 31 5.53 16.81 4.01
N PHE A 32 6.66 16.99 3.31
CA PHE A 32 7.96 16.49 3.75
C PHE A 32 8.40 17.15 5.08
N SER A 33 9.01 16.35 5.96
CA SER A 33 9.33 16.79 7.33
C SER A 33 10.29 18.00 7.36
N PRO A 34 9.96 19.10 8.08
CA PRO A 34 8.75 19.32 8.89
C PRO A 34 7.50 19.65 8.03
N ALA A 35 6.43 18.86 8.21
CA ALA A 35 5.22 18.97 7.41
C ALA A 35 4.49 20.31 7.63
N ARG A 36 4.15 20.98 6.53
CA ARG A 36 3.41 22.27 6.52
C ARG A 36 1.94 22.08 6.17
N ILE A 37 1.63 21.04 5.41
CA ILE A 37 0.27 20.70 4.96
C ILE A 37 0.05 19.21 5.25
N PHE A 38 -1.11 18.88 5.82
CA PHE A 38 -1.53 17.51 6.08
C PHE A 38 -2.57 17.07 5.05
N MET A 39 -2.51 15.80 4.65
CA MET A 39 -3.43 15.24 3.64
C MET A 39 -4.89 15.23 4.12
N GLY A 40 -5.09 14.99 5.42
CA GLY A 40 -6.40 14.78 6.02
C GLY A 40 -7.16 13.59 5.45
N ASP A 41 -8.37 13.37 5.96
CA ASP A 41 -9.24 12.27 5.51
C ASP A 41 -9.74 12.52 4.08
N CYS A 42 -10.02 13.78 3.72
CA CYS A 42 -10.46 14.16 2.38
C CYS A 42 -9.46 13.74 1.30
N GLY A 43 -8.15 13.92 1.53
CA GLY A 43 -7.13 13.50 0.57
C GLY A 43 -6.88 12.00 0.59
N ALA A 44 -6.68 11.43 1.78
CA ALA A 44 -6.29 10.02 1.92
C ALA A 44 -7.38 9.06 1.42
N ILE A 45 -8.64 9.28 1.83
CA ILE A 45 -9.76 8.42 1.43
C ILE A 45 -10.02 8.55 -0.07
N SER A 46 -10.00 9.78 -0.60
CA SER A 46 -10.22 10.01 -2.04
C SER A 46 -9.13 9.35 -2.89
N LEU A 47 -7.85 9.49 -2.54
CA LEU A 47 -6.78 8.81 -3.28
C LEU A 47 -6.87 7.29 -3.18
N GLY A 48 -7.20 6.76 -2.01
CA GLY A 48 -7.40 5.32 -1.83
C GLY A 48 -8.54 4.79 -2.71
N PHE A 49 -9.68 5.49 -2.70
CA PHE A 49 -10.83 5.16 -3.53
C PHE A 49 -10.54 5.23 -5.03
N ILE A 50 -9.91 6.32 -5.49
CA ILE A 50 -9.53 6.48 -6.90
C ILE A 50 -8.54 5.39 -7.32
N SER A 51 -7.53 5.09 -6.49
CA SER A 51 -6.53 4.06 -6.79
C SER A 51 -7.16 2.67 -6.87
N ALA A 52 -8.07 2.33 -5.95
CA ALA A 52 -8.81 1.07 -6.00
C ALA A 52 -9.73 1.00 -7.22
N SER A 53 -10.44 2.09 -7.53
CA SER A 53 -11.35 2.17 -8.69
C SER A 53 -10.60 1.99 -10.01
N ILE A 54 -9.46 2.67 -10.18
CA ILE A 54 -8.61 2.50 -11.36
C ILE A 54 -8.04 1.08 -11.40
N GLY A 55 -7.62 0.54 -10.26
CA GLY A 55 -7.15 -0.85 -10.14
C GLY A 55 -8.18 -1.87 -10.63
N CYS A 56 -9.44 -1.73 -10.23
CA CYS A 56 -10.54 -2.57 -10.71
C CYS A 56 -10.84 -2.32 -12.19
N TYR A 57 -10.88 -1.06 -12.62
CA TYR A 57 -11.18 -0.72 -14.01
C TYR A 57 -10.13 -1.28 -14.97
N GLY A 58 -8.84 -1.16 -14.67
CA GLY A 58 -7.79 -1.77 -15.51
C GLY A 58 -7.81 -3.29 -15.51
N TRP A 59 -8.35 -3.93 -14.46
CA TRP A 59 -8.60 -5.38 -14.50
C TRP A 59 -9.76 -5.73 -15.43
N LEU A 60 -10.87 -4.99 -15.37
CA LEU A 60 -12.03 -5.20 -16.24
C LEU A 60 -11.71 -4.97 -17.72
N GLU A 61 -10.89 -3.96 -18.02
CA GLU A 61 -10.41 -3.65 -19.37
C GLU A 61 -9.27 -4.57 -19.84
N GLY A 62 -8.82 -5.53 -19.01
CA GLY A 62 -7.77 -6.48 -19.36
C GLY A 62 -6.35 -5.89 -19.42
N VAL A 63 -6.15 -4.67 -18.91
CA VAL A 63 -4.83 -4.01 -18.83
C VAL A 63 -3.90 -4.73 -17.85
N TRP A 64 -4.46 -5.36 -16.80
CA TRP A 64 -3.72 -6.17 -15.84
C TRP A 64 -4.59 -7.23 -15.17
N SER A 65 -3.94 -8.18 -14.50
CA SER A 65 -4.64 -9.21 -13.73
C SER A 65 -5.22 -8.68 -12.42
N LEU A 66 -6.11 -9.46 -11.80
CA LEU A 66 -6.63 -9.19 -10.45
C LEU A 66 -5.52 -9.07 -9.39
N PHE A 67 -4.42 -9.80 -9.55
CA PHE A 67 -3.32 -9.84 -8.57
C PHE A 67 -2.42 -8.61 -8.66
N PHE A 68 -2.32 -7.96 -9.81
CA PHE A 68 -1.48 -6.79 -9.99
C PHE A 68 -1.77 -5.66 -8.97
N PRO A 69 -3.00 -5.14 -8.82
CA PRO A 69 -3.30 -4.12 -7.81
C PRO A 69 -3.13 -4.64 -6.38
N ILE A 70 -3.35 -5.93 -6.13
CA ILE A 70 -3.19 -6.55 -4.80
C ILE A 70 -1.71 -6.57 -4.39
N ILE A 71 -0.81 -7.00 -5.28
CA ILE A 71 0.63 -7.01 -5.04
C ILE A 71 1.15 -5.57 -4.89
N LEU A 72 0.70 -4.65 -5.75
CA LEU A 72 1.13 -3.25 -5.73
C LEU A 72 0.76 -2.54 -4.42
N PHE A 73 -0.48 -2.73 -3.94
CA PHE A 73 -0.97 -2.14 -2.69
C PHE A 73 -0.81 -3.07 -1.48
N PHE A 74 -0.03 -4.14 -1.61
CA PHE A 74 0.14 -5.15 -0.57
C PHE A 74 0.45 -4.54 0.81
N PRO A 75 1.39 -3.59 0.97
CA PRO A 75 1.73 -3.05 2.28
C PRO A 75 0.54 -2.39 3.00
N PHE A 76 -0.35 -1.71 2.25
CA PHE A 76 -1.55 -1.09 2.81
C PHE A 76 -2.62 -2.13 3.18
N ILE A 77 -2.86 -3.09 2.30
CA ILE A 77 -3.83 -4.18 2.52
C ILE A 77 -3.39 -5.01 3.74
N ALA A 78 -2.10 -5.31 3.81
CA ALA A 78 -1.48 -6.09 4.86
C ALA A 78 -1.59 -5.38 6.23
N ASP A 79 -1.23 -4.09 6.31
CA ASP A 79 -1.33 -3.30 7.55
C ASP A 79 -2.78 -3.17 8.04
N ALA A 80 -3.72 -2.87 7.14
CA ALA A 80 -5.14 -2.77 7.45
C ALA A 80 -5.70 -4.12 7.94
N SER A 81 -5.36 -5.22 7.26
CA SER A 81 -5.82 -6.57 7.61
C SER A 81 -5.31 -7.00 8.99
N LEU A 82 -4.03 -6.79 9.30
CA LEU A 82 -3.51 -7.11 10.64
C LEU A 82 -4.16 -6.27 11.72
N THR A 83 -4.38 -4.99 11.45
CA THR A 83 -4.98 -4.08 12.42
C THR A 83 -6.41 -4.52 12.75
N LEU A 84 -7.20 -4.88 11.73
CA LEU A 84 -8.54 -5.45 11.91
C LEU A 84 -8.52 -6.80 12.63
N LEU A 85 -7.64 -7.72 12.23
CA LEU A 85 -7.51 -9.05 12.86
C LEU A 85 -7.12 -8.94 14.34
N LYS A 86 -6.12 -8.10 14.67
CA LYS A 86 -5.70 -7.88 16.07
C LYS A 86 -6.86 -7.38 16.94
N ARG A 87 -7.67 -6.45 16.42
CA ARG A 87 -8.85 -5.92 17.13
C ARG A 87 -9.94 -6.97 17.30
N LEU A 88 -10.19 -7.76 16.26
CA LEU A 88 -11.15 -8.86 16.30
C LEU A 88 -10.76 -9.90 17.37
N PHE A 89 -9.49 -10.30 17.43
CA PHE A 89 -8.99 -11.23 18.45
C PHE A 89 -8.98 -10.62 19.87
N ALA A 90 -8.77 -9.32 19.99
CA ALA A 90 -8.86 -8.60 21.25
C ALA A 90 -10.31 -8.31 21.71
N ARG A 91 -11.32 -8.71 20.91
CA ARG A 91 -12.75 -8.36 21.11
C ARG A 91 -12.99 -6.85 21.28
N GLU A 92 -12.12 -6.03 20.71
CA GLU A 92 -12.29 -4.59 20.72
C GLU A 92 -13.39 -4.20 19.71
N ASN A 93 -14.18 -3.17 20.02
CA ASN A 93 -15.21 -2.71 19.10
C ASN A 93 -14.55 -2.12 17.84
N ILE A 94 -14.69 -2.83 16.72
CA ILE A 94 -14.07 -2.52 15.42
C ILE A 94 -14.58 -1.20 14.85
N PHE A 95 -15.81 -0.79 15.21
CA PHE A 95 -16.47 0.43 14.72
C PHE A 95 -16.05 1.72 15.43
N LYS A 96 -15.27 1.63 16.52
CA LYS A 96 -14.71 2.85 17.15
C LYS A 96 -13.46 3.33 16.37
N PRO A 97 -13.32 4.63 16.09
CA PRO A 97 -12.09 5.18 15.51
C PRO A 97 -10.89 4.85 16.40
N HIS A 98 -9.82 4.30 15.82
CA HIS A 98 -8.60 3.99 16.58
C HIS A 98 -7.38 4.67 15.94
N LYS A 99 -6.40 5.02 16.78
CA LYS A 99 -5.14 5.66 16.41
C LYS A 99 -3.96 4.73 16.71
N GLN A 100 -3.88 3.58 16.02
CA GLN A 100 -2.80 2.60 16.21
C GLN A 100 -2.28 2.07 14.87
N HIS A 101 -2.16 2.93 13.85
CA HIS A 101 -1.44 2.53 12.65
C HIS A 101 0.02 2.25 13.01
N TYR A 102 0.64 1.24 12.39
CA TYR A 102 1.98 0.76 12.74
C TYR A 102 3.03 1.89 12.75
N TYR A 103 2.88 2.88 11.86
CA TYR A 103 3.69 4.10 11.84
C TYR A 103 3.73 4.82 13.20
N GLN A 104 2.58 5.02 13.85
CA GLN A 104 2.49 5.70 15.15
C GLN A 104 3.14 4.88 16.26
N ARG A 105 3.04 3.54 16.18
CA ARG A 105 3.73 2.64 17.13
C ARG A 105 5.25 2.64 16.93
N LEU A 106 5.73 2.62 15.69
CA LEU A 106 7.18 2.63 15.39
C LEU A 106 7.85 3.93 15.86
N VAL A 107 7.21 5.08 15.66
CA VAL A 107 7.69 6.35 16.22
C VAL A 107 7.64 6.34 17.75
N GLY A 108 6.60 5.74 18.34
CA GLY A 108 6.51 5.55 19.80
C GLY A 108 7.58 4.61 20.39
N LEU A 109 8.17 3.73 19.57
CA LEU A 109 9.28 2.83 19.94
C LEU A 109 10.67 3.48 19.73
N GLY A 110 10.73 4.77 19.39
CA GLY A 110 11.99 5.51 19.24
C GLY A 110 12.61 5.45 17.85
N VAL A 111 11.94 4.85 16.85
CA VAL A 111 12.42 4.87 15.46
C VAL A 111 12.23 6.27 14.89
N SER A 112 13.29 6.81 14.27
CA SER A 112 13.20 8.12 13.62
C SER A 112 12.10 8.14 12.55
N ILE A 113 11.32 9.22 12.49
CA ILE A 113 10.26 9.42 11.48
C ILE A 113 10.80 9.20 10.06
N LYS A 114 12.03 9.65 9.80
CA LYS A 114 12.74 9.45 8.53
C LYS A 114 12.97 7.97 8.24
N GLY A 115 13.40 7.18 9.24
CA GLY A 115 13.61 5.74 9.09
C GLY A 115 12.33 4.99 8.76
N VAL A 116 11.22 5.33 9.42
CA VAL A 116 9.91 4.71 9.13
C VAL A 116 9.45 5.06 7.70
N TRP A 117 9.53 6.34 7.32
CA TRP A 117 9.18 6.79 5.97
C TRP A 117 10.02 6.10 4.88
N SER A 118 11.34 6.02 5.06
CA SER A 118 12.24 5.34 4.11
C SER A 118 11.92 3.85 3.98
N CYS A 119 11.62 3.18 5.09
CA CYS A 119 11.25 1.76 5.09
C CYS A 119 9.95 1.51 4.32
N TYR A 120 8.89 2.27 4.61
CA TYR A 120 7.62 2.16 3.88
C TYR A 120 7.79 2.48 2.39
N THR A 121 8.57 3.50 2.04
CA THR A 121 8.86 3.86 0.65
C THR A 121 9.60 2.74 -0.08
N LEU A 122 10.61 2.14 0.57
CA LEU A 122 11.34 1.01 0.01
C LEU A 122 10.44 -0.21 -0.21
N ILE A 123 9.61 -0.57 0.77
CA ILE A 123 8.69 -1.70 0.65
C ILE A 123 7.68 -1.46 -0.48
N MET A 124 7.10 -0.26 -0.56
CA MET A 124 6.19 0.11 -1.65
C MET A 124 6.87 0.02 -3.02
N LEU A 125 8.13 0.48 -3.14
CA LEU A 125 8.91 0.39 -4.37
C LEU A 125 9.18 -1.07 -4.76
N LEU A 126 9.57 -1.92 -3.80
CA LEU A 126 9.80 -3.35 -4.04
C LEU A 126 8.52 -4.06 -4.49
N CYS A 127 7.38 -3.77 -3.85
CA CYS A 127 6.08 -4.27 -4.27
C CYS A 127 5.70 -3.80 -5.68
N ALA A 128 6.01 -2.54 -6.03
CA ALA A 128 5.77 -2.03 -7.38
C ALA A 128 6.63 -2.71 -8.45
N ILE A 129 7.93 -2.91 -8.18
CA ILE A 129 8.84 -3.63 -9.07
C ILE A 129 8.35 -5.08 -9.24
N LEU A 130 8.00 -5.75 -8.15
CA LEU A 130 7.49 -7.12 -8.15
C LEU A 130 6.18 -7.24 -8.94
N ALA A 131 5.25 -6.30 -8.77
CA ALA A 131 3.99 -6.28 -9.52
C ALA A 131 4.24 -6.13 -11.02
N LEU A 132 5.16 -5.25 -11.42
CA LEU A 132 5.54 -5.08 -12.83
C LEU A 132 6.23 -6.33 -13.40
N SER A 133 7.17 -6.92 -12.66
CA SER A 133 7.92 -8.10 -13.14
C SER A 133 7.07 -9.36 -13.26
N THR A 134 5.96 -9.45 -12.49
CA THR A 134 5.08 -10.62 -12.48
C THR A 134 3.88 -10.46 -13.41
N HIS A 135 3.66 -9.28 -13.99
CA HIS A 135 2.47 -8.96 -14.81
C HIS A 135 2.29 -9.90 -16.01
N ASP A 136 3.36 -10.20 -16.76
CA ASP A 136 3.30 -11.07 -17.93
C ASP A 136 3.32 -12.58 -17.59
N MET A 137 3.44 -12.92 -16.31
CA MET A 137 3.49 -14.31 -15.85
C MET A 137 2.08 -14.89 -15.68
N SER A 138 2.00 -16.23 -15.55
CA SER A 138 0.71 -16.90 -15.39
C SER A 138 -0.03 -16.45 -14.12
N LEU A 139 -1.36 -16.46 -14.18
CA LEU A 139 -2.23 -16.16 -13.02
C LEU A 139 -1.91 -17.03 -11.80
N VAL A 140 -1.53 -18.29 -12.01
CA VAL A 140 -1.14 -19.22 -10.93
C VAL A 140 0.13 -18.73 -10.24
N PHE A 141 1.12 -18.26 -11.01
CA PHE A 141 2.36 -17.73 -10.45
C PHE A 141 2.13 -16.43 -9.67
N GLN A 142 1.32 -15.52 -10.21
CA GLN A 142 0.95 -14.28 -9.51
C GLN A 142 0.19 -14.57 -8.21
N GLY A 143 -0.72 -15.54 -8.23
CA GLY A 143 -1.42 -16.01 -7.03
C GLY A 143 -0.46 -16.60 -5.99
N PHE A 144 0.51 -17.41 -6.42
CA PHE A 144 1.55 -17.96 -5.55
C PHE A 144 2.42 -16.86 -4.91
N VAL A 145 2.87 -15.88 -5.70
CA VAL A 145 3.64 -14.73 -5.19
C VAL A 145 2.82 -13.95 -4.17
N THR A 146 1.55 -13.67 -4.46
CA THR A 146 0.64 -12.97 -3.54
C THR A 146 0.50 -13.74 -2.23
N PHE A 147 0.28 -15.06 -2.30
CA PHE A 147 0.19 -15.92 -1.12
C PHE A 147 1.48 -15.87 -0.30
N LEU A 148 2.64 -15.98 -0.94
CA LEU A 148 3.95 -15.94 -0.28
C LEU A 148 4.20 -14.59 0.42
N LEU A 149 3.77 -13.48 -0.17
CA LEU A 149 3.82 -12.17 0.49
C LEU A 149 3.01 -12.15 1.78
N PHE A 150 1.77 -12.67 1.77
CA PHE A 150 0.95 -12.78 2.98
C PHE A 150 1.61 -13.67 4.04
N VAL A 151 2.21 -14.80 3.64
CA VAL A 151 2.94 -15.69 4.57
C VAL A 151 4.13 -14.98 5.20
N ILE A 152 5.00 -14.35 4.40
CA ILE A 152 6.16 -13.59 4.90
C ILE A 152 5.72 -12.51 5.88
N PHE A 153 4.70 -11.75 5.51
CA PHE A 153 4.18 -10.68 6.34
C PHE A 153 3.60 -11.20 7.65
N PHE A 154 2.86 -12.31 7.64
CA PHE A 154 2.30 -12.93 8.83
C PHE A 154 3.40 -13.45 9.77
N VAL A 155 4.43 -14.11 9.23
CA VAL A 155 5.60 -14.56 9.99
C VAL A 155 6.32 -13.37 10.61
N ALA A 156 6.59 -12.31 9.84
CA ALA A 156 7.22 -11.09 10.34
C ALA A 156 6.39 -10.43 11.47
N ALA A 157 5.06 -10.40 11.32
CA ALA A 157 4.16 -9.84 12.32
C ALA A 157 4.14 -10.64 13.62
N ILE A 158 4.25 -11.97 13.55
CA ILE A 158 4.38 -12.84 14.73
C ILE A 158 5.75 -12.61 15.40
N SER A 159 6.84 -12.65 14.63
CA SER A 159 8.19 -12.46 15.16
C SER A 159 8.34 -11.11 15.87
N ALA A 160 7.83 -10.03 15.29
CA ALA A 160 7.83 -8.71 15.92
C ALA A 160 7.07 -8.67 17.26
N LYS A 161 6.01 -9.48 17.42
CA LYS A 161 5.26 -9.59 18.68
C LYS A 161 6.06 -10.32 19.77
N PHE A 162 6.92 -11.26 19.40
CA PHE A 162 7.81 -11.94 20.34
C PHE A 162 8.96 -11.04 20.79
N THR A 163 9.54 -10.24 19.90
CA THR A 163 10.64 -9.33 20.25
C THR A 163 10.20 -8.17 21.17
N LEU A 164 8.97 -7.66 21.01
CA LEU A 164 8.44 -6.55 21.83
C LEU A 164 7.84 -6.99 23.19
N ARG A 165 8.03 -8.24 23.59
CA ARG A 165 7.59 -8.80 24.88
C ARG A 165 8.75 -9.07 25.85
N GLN A 166 9.98 -8.76 25.46
CA GLN A 166 11.16 -8.67 26.34
C GLN A 166 11.42 -7.20 26.67
#